data_AF-A0A654LZ58-F1
#
_entry.id   AF-A0A654LZ58-F1
#
_cell.length_a   1.000
_cell.length_b   1.000
_cell.length_c   1.000
_cell.angle_alpha   90.00
_cell.angle_beta   90.00
_cell.angle_gamma   90.00
#
_symmetry.space_group_name_H-M   'P 1'
#
loop_
_entity.id
_entity.type
_entity.pdbx_description
1 polymer ?
#
loop_
_entity_poly.entity_id
_entity_poly.type
_entity_poly.pdbx_seq_one_letter_code
_entity_poly.pdbx_strand_id
1 'polypeptide(L)'
;MDLKELLYSKIDQLGVDYIKTKIKGNIQNSEYIIKRLLEECASSSELRNLTNSDYLELAEGLLHYLLAITITPSQRKININNIEVSILVPGARDLRINTDKVIIIQFLKADKIEYDQTIRELLKIQPTLNNIWLVSYYPMVTMVPLKNFVIDGESIKNKDIVQPFSKVLIEINDFLDRTNYTGFRII
;
A
#
# COMPACT_ATOMS: atom_id res chain seq x y z
N MET A 1 -0.06 -3.39 24.36
CA MET A 1 0.54 -2.74 23.19
C MET A 1 -0.45 -2.86 22.06
N ASP A 2 -0.81 -1.75 21.42
CA ASP A 2 -1.66 -1.80 20.22
C ASP A 2 -0.83 -2.15 18.96
N LEU A 3 -1.49 -2.40 17.83
CA LEU A 3 -0.82 -2.79 16.56
C LEU A 3 0.14 -1.71 16.05
N LYS A 4 -0.21 -0.43 16.27
CA LYS A 4 0.58 0.70 15.83
C LYS A 4 1.86 0.80 16.66
N GLU A 5 1.74 0.73 17.98
CA GLU A 5 2.87 0.69 18.92
C GLU A 5 3.81 -0.47 18.59
N LEU A 6 3.27 -1.66 18.31
CA LEU A 6 4.06 -2.80 17.85
C LEU A 6 4.86 -2.46 16.59
N LEU A 7 4.19 -1.96 15.56
CA LEU A 7 4.83 -1.64 14.29
C LEU A 7 5.95 -0.61 14.46
N TYR A 8 5.69 0.48 15.20
CA TYR A 8 6.72 1.49 15.46
C TYR A 8 7.86 0.94 16.30
N SER A 9 7.59 0.08 17.28
CA SER A 9 8.63 -0.60 18.03
C SER A 9 9.54 -1.45 17.14
N LYS A 10 8.98 -2.20 16.18
CA LYS A 10 9.77 -2.98 15.21
C LYS A 10 10.57 -2.10 14.25
N ILE A 11 9.98 -1.00 13.79
CA ILE A 11 10.68 0.00 12.98
C ILE A 11 11.88 0.58 13.74
N ASP A 12 11.70 0.95 15.00
CA ASP A 12 12.75 1.54 15.83
C ASP A 12 13.86 0.52 16.13
N GLN A 13 13.50 -0.75 16.36
CA GLN A 13 14.46 -1.85 16.52
C GLN A 13 15.29 -2.10 15.26
N LEU A 14 14.69 -2.00 14.06
CA LEU A 14 15.39 -2.13 12.79
C LEU A 14 16.26 -0.90 12.48
N GLY A 15 15.85 0.28 12.96
CA GLY A 15 16.54 1.55 12.81
C GLY A 15 16.02 2.37 11.61
N VAL A 16 15.42 3.53 11.91
CA VAL A 16 14.84 4.45 10.91
C VAL A 16 15.88 4.86 9.85
N ASP A 17 17.09 5.23 10.27
CA ASP A 17 18.17 5.66 9.36
C ASP A 17 18.64 4.50 8.47
N TYR A 18 18.67 3.29 9.02
CA TYR A 18 19.01 2.08 8.26
C TYR A 18 17.97 1.84 7.16
N ILE A 19 16.67 1.85 7.52
CA ILE A 19 15.57 1.67 6.57
C ILE A 19 15.65 2.71 5.45
N LYS A 20 15.74 4.00 5.82
CA LYS A 20 15.79 5.11 4.87
C LYS A 20 17.00 5.02 3.93
N THR A 21 18.18 4.74 4.48
CA THR A 21 19.42 4.65 3.70
C THR A 21 19.39 3.46 2.74
N LYS A 22 18.87 2.31 3.17
CA LYS A 22 18.76 1.12 2.32
C LYS A 22 17.81 1.35 1.15
N ILE A 23 16.63 1.92 1.41
CA ILE A 23 15.64 2.20 0.36
C ILE A 23 16.18 3.26 -0.61
N LYS A 24 16.77 4.34 -0.11
CA LYS A 24 17.40 5.38 -0.95
C LYS A 24 18.53 4.83 -1.83
N GLY A 25 19.33 3.91 -1.30
CA GLY A 25 20.44 3.32 -2.04
C GLY A 25 19.99 2.39 -3.17
N ASN A 26 18.86 1.71 -2.98
CA ASN A 26 18.21 0.89 -3.99
C ASN A 26 16.76 0.60 -3.56
N ILE A 27 15.78 1.08 -4.32
CA ILE A 27 14.36 0.90 -4.05
C ILE A 27 13.96 -0.57 -3.88
N GLN A 28 14.65 -1.49 -4.56
CA GLN A 28 14.42 -2.93 -4.44
C GLN A 28 14.60 -3.45 -3.01
N ASN A 29 15.40 -2.77 -2.18
CA ASN A 29 15.55 -3.11 -0.77
C ASN A 29 14.26 -2.96 0.04
N SER A 30 13.27 -2.18 -0.44
CA SER A 30 12.00 -2.02 0.24
C SER A 30 11.24 -3.34 0.36
N GLU A 31 11.37 -4.24 -0.62
CA GLU A 31 10.68 -5.54 -0.60
C GLU A 31 11.09 -6.37 0.61
N TYR A 32 12.39 -6.51 0.82
CA TYR A 32 12.94 -7.21 1.98
C TYR A 32 12.53 -6.53 3.30
N ILE A 33 12.60 -5.19 3.37
CA ILE A 33 12.26 -4.43 4.57
C ILE A 33 10.79 -4.62 4.95
N ILE A 34 9.87 -4.51 3.98
CA ILE A 34 8.44 -4.67 4.21
C ILE A 34 8.15 -6.09 4.71
N LYS A 35 8.69 -7.10 4.03
CA LYS A 35 8.51 -8.51 4.41
C LYS A 35 9.00 -8.75 5.84
N ARG A 36 10.22 -8.31 6.16
CA ARG A 36 10.82 -8.46 7.48
C ARG A 36 9.98 -7.81 8.59
N LEU A 37 9.55 -6.56 8.40
CA LEU A 37 8.78 -5.84 9.43
C LEU A 37 7.42 -6.49 9.69
N LEU A 38 6.74 -6.96 8.63
CA LEU A 38 5.47 -7.69 8.78
C LEU A 38 5.67 -9.04 9.49
N GLU A 39 6.72 -9.79 9.16
CA GLU A 39 7.08 -11.05 9.83
C GLU A 39 7.45 -10.85 11.30
N GLU A 40 8.22 -9.81 11.63
CA GLU A 40 8.59 -9.47 13.01
C GLU A 40 7.38 -9.02 13.84
N CYS A 41 6.40 -8.35 13.22
CA CYS A 41 5.12 -8.04 13.88
C CYS A 41 4.30 -9.31 14.09
N ALA A 42 4.17 -10.16 13.06
CA ALA A 42 3.39 -11.40 13.12
C ALA A 42 3.93 -12.42 14.12
N SER A 43 5.25 -12.46 14.28
CA SER A 43 5.94 -13.36 15.20
C SER A 43 6.06 -12.79 16.62
N SER A 44 5.54 -11.57 16.87
CA SER A 44 5.64 -10.97 18.21
C SER A 44 4.77 -11.75 19.20
N SER A 45 5.39 -12.17 20.31
CA SER A 45 4.68 -12.81 21.42
C SER A 45 3.63 -11.91 22.09
N GLU A 46 3.66 -10.60 21.80
CA GLU A 46 2.81 -9.57 22.41
C GLU A 46 1.39 -9.54 21.81
N LEU A 47 1.21 -10.05 20.59
CA LEU A 47 -0.10 -10.16 19.94
C LEU A 47 -0.30 -11.61 19.47
N ARG A 48 -1.15 -12.35 20.20
CA ARG A 48 -1.54 -13.70 19.79
C ARG A 48 -2.68 -13.63 18.79
N ASN A 49 -2.57 -14.37 17.69
CA ASN A 49 -3.62 -14.57 16.68
C ASN A 49 -4.05 -13.29 15.96
N LEU A 50 -3.11 -12.66 15.23
CA LEU A 50 -3.45 -11.57 14.31
C LEU A 50 -4.51 -12.04 13.29
N THR A 51 -5.59 -11.28 13.19
CA THR A 51 -6.63 -11.45 12.18
C THR A 51 -6.18 -10.86 10.85
N ASN A 52 -6.85 -11.23 9.76
CA ASN A 52 -6.61 -10.62 8.44
C ASN A 52 -6.75 -9.08 8.46
N SER A 53 -7.65 -8.55 9.31
CA SER A 53 -7.82 -7.10 9.47
C SER A 53 -6.60 -6.47 10.15
N ASP A 54 -6.01 -7.14 11.13
CA ASP A 54 -4.82 -6.65 11.82
C ASP A 54 -3.62 -6.58 10.88
N TYR A 55 -3.47 -7.58 10.00
CA TYR A 55 -2.46 -7.55 8.94
C TYR A 55 -2.66 -6.38 7.97
N LEU A 56 -3.91 -6.09 7.59
CA LEU A 56 -4.23 -4.94 6.74
C LEU A 56 -3.91 -3.61 7.43
N GLU A 57 -4.19 -3.50 8.73
CA GLU A 57 -3.86 -2.32 9.51
C GLU A 57 -2.34 -2.12 9.63
N LEU A 58 -1.59 -3.20 9.87
CA LEU A 58 -0.12 -3.18 9.87
C LEU A 58 0.43 -2.77 8.50
N ALA A 59 -0.11 -3.33 7.41
CA ALA A 59 0.30 -3.01 6.06
C ALA A 59 -0.01 -1.54 5.69
N GLU A 60 -1.19 -1.03 6.05
CA GLU A 60 -1.58 0.37 5.85
C GLU A 60 -0.66 1.32 6.63
N GLY A 61 -0.41 1.00 7.91
CA GLY A 61 0.49 1.76 8.77
C GLY A 61 1.93 1.78 8.27
N LEU A 62 2.44 0.62 7.82
CA LEU A 62 3.79 0.47 7.31
C LEU A 62 3.96 1.23 5.98
N LEU A 63 3.02 1.10 5.03
CA LEU A 63 3.10 1.85 3.78
C LEU A 63 3.07 3.35 4.03
N HIS A 64 2.20 3.83 4.93
CA HIS A 64 2.21 5.23 5.33
C HIS A 64 3.58 5.67 5.84
N TYR A 65 4.16 4.92 6.78
CA TYR A 65 5.46 5.25 7.34
C TYR A 65 6.53 5.33 6.24
N LEU A 66 6.58 4.34 5.34
CA LEU A 66 7.54 4.28 4.25
C LEU A 66 7.40 5.47 3.28
N LEU A 67 6.16 5.82 2.90
CA LEU A 67 5.90 6.99 2.07
C LEU A 67 6.38 8.29 2.75
N ALA A 68 6.22 8.41 4.07
CA ALA A 68 6.67 9.58 4.81
C ALA A 68 8.20 9.69 4.86
N ILE A 69 8.92 8.62 5.21
CA ILE A 69 10.39 8.67 5.33
C ILE A 69 11.11 8.80 3.99
N THR A 70 10.46 8.38 2.91
CA THR A 70 10.94 8.54 1.52
C THR A 70 10.50 9.85 0.89
N ILE A 71 9.64 10.62 1.56
CA ILE A 71 9.03 11.86 1.04
C ILE A 71 8.33 11.57 -0.29
N THR A 72 7.67 10.43 -0.39
CA THR A 72 6.87 10.08 -1.56
C THR A 72 5.55 10.84 -1.46
N PRO A 73 5.18 11.62 -2.50
CA PRO A 73 3.96 12.42 -2.47
C PRO A 73 2.75 11.51 -2.30
N SER A 74 1.97 11.76 -1.25
CA SER A 74 0.74 11.00 -1.03
C SER A 74 -0.24 11.77 -0.17
N GLN A 75 -1.52 11.44 -0.32
CA GLN A 75 -2.58 11.84 0.59
C GLN A 75 -3.26 10.59 1.13
N ARG A 76 -3.58 10.58 2.42
CA ARG A 76 -4.11 9.39 3.10
C ARG A 76 -5.44 9.67 3.75
N LYS A 77 -6.27 8.63 3.87
CA LYS A 77 -7.61 8.65 4.50
C LYS A 77 -8.39 9.89 4.06
N ILE A 78 -8.42 10.08 2.74
CA ILE A 78 -9.03 11.25 2.11
C ILE A 78 -10.43 10.89 1.64
N ASN A 79 -11.36 11.81 1.88
CA ASN A 79 -12.71 11.69 1.35
C ASN A 79 -12.83 12.53 0.07
N ILE A 80 -13.20 11.90 -1.03
CA ILE A 80 -13.46 12.56 -2.32
C ILE A 80 -14.90 12.26 -2.71
N ASN A 81 -15.74 13.30 -2.79
CA ASN A 81 -17.15 13.16 -3.18
C ASN A 81 -17.89 12.09 -2.34
N ASN A 82 -17.66 12.09 -1.03
CA ASN A 82 -18.21 11.15 -0.04
C ASN A 82 -17.68 9.71 -0.14
N ILE A 83 -16.65 9.47 -0.96
CA ILE A 83 -16.00 8.16 -1.10
C ILE A 83 -14.67 8.21 -0.34
N GLU A 84 -14.47 7.27 0.58
CA GLU A 84 -13.22 7.13 1.32
C GLU A 84 -12.16 6.44 0.46
N VAL A 85 -10.98 7.07 0.37
CA VAL A 85 -9.80 6.52 -0.29
C VAL A 85 -8.68 6.36 0.74
N SER A 86 -8.12 5.15 0.83
CA SER A 86 -7.04 4.89 1.81
C SER A 86 -5.79 5.72 1.49
N ILE A 87 -5.28 5.66 0.26
CA ILE A 87 -4.11 6.43 -0.18
C ILE A 87 -4.27 6.87 -1.64
N LEU A 88 -3.91 8.13 -1.92
CA LEU A 88 -3.68 8.67 -3.27
C LEU A 88 -2.22 8.99 -3.45
N VAL A 89 -1.68 8.67 -4.63
CA VAL A 89 -0.31 9.04 -5.03
C VAL A 89 -0.35 9.62 -6.44
N PRO A 90 0.21 10.81 -6.71
CA PRO A 90 0.84 11.73 -5.76
C PRO A 90 -0.18 12.47 -4.85
N GLY A 91 -1.42 12.68 -5.32
CA GLY A 91 -2.46 13.33 -4.51
C GLY A 91 -3.68 13.78 -5.34
N ALA A 92 -4.70 14.27 -4.65
CA ALA A 92 -5.99 14.63 -5.25
C ALA A 92 -5.96 15.89 -6.12
N ARG A 93 -4.96 16.77 -5.95
CA ARG A 93 -4.80 17.93 -6.84
C ARG A 93 -4.59 17.48 -8.28
N ASP A 94 -3.83 16.41 -8.46
CA ASP A 94 -3.46 15.87 -9.77
C ASP A 94 -4.63 15.12 -10.44
N LEU A 95 -5.63 14.63 -9.68
CA LEU A 95 -6.85 14.04 -10.25
C LEU A 95 -7.61 15.01 -11.15
N ARG A 96 -7.58 16.32 -10.84
CA ARG A 96 -8.25 17.35 -11.65
C ARG A 96 -7.47 17.72 -12.91
N ILE A 97 -6.16 17.50 -12.90
CA ILE A 97 -5.26 17.90 -13.98
C ILE A 97 -5.15 16.75 -14.99
N ASN A 98 -4.81 15.55 -14.49
CA ASN A 98 -4.70 14.34 -15.28
C ASN A 98 -4.87 13.11 -14.37
N THR A 99 -6.01 12.43 -14.47
CA THR A 99 -6.31 11.21 -13.71
C THR A 99 -5.31 10.09 -13.97
N ASP A 100 -4.70 10.00 -15.16
CA ASP A 100 -3.73 8.96 -15.48
C ASP A 100 -2.41 9.10 -14.70
N LYS A 101 -2.17 10.28 -14.11
CA LYS A 101 -1.00 10.56 -13.27
C LYS A 101 -1.25 10.33 -11.78
N VAL A 102 -2.39 9.77 -11.42
CA VAL A 102 -2.73 9.44 -10.03
C VAL A 102 -3.11 7.98 -9.90
N ILE A 103 -2.60 7.31 -8.87
CA ILE A 103 -3.11 6.02 -8.43
C ILE A 103 -3.89 6.15 -7.13
N ILE A 104 -4.90 5.29 -7.01
CA ILE A 104 -5.62 4.95 -5.79
C ILE A 104 -5.01 3.66 -5.26
N ILE A 105 -4.65 3.63 -3.98
CA ILE A 105 -4.32 2.40 -3.27
C ILE A 105 -5.37 2.23 -2.17
N GLN A 106 -6.20 1.19 -2.28
CA GLN A 106 -7.31 0.93 -1.37
C GLN A 106 -7.05 -0.34 -0.57
N PHE A 107 -7.10 -0.24 0.77
CA PHE A 107 -7.07 -1.39 1.66
C PHE A 107 -8.48 -1.94 1.85
N LEU A 108 -8.67 -3.24 1.57
CA LEU A 108 -9.96 -3.92 1.61
C LEU A 108 -10.15 -4.62 2.96
N LYS A 109 -10.81 -3.96 3.90
CA LYS A 109 -11.13 -4.55 5.22
C LYS A 109 -12.15 -5.68 5.08
N ALA A 110 -11.96 -6.74 5.86
CA ALA A 110 -12.52 -8.07 5.65
C ALA A 110 -13.99 -8.22 6.05
N ASP A 111 -14.86 -7.40 5.47
CA ASP A 111 -16.27 -7.28 5.84
C ASP A 111 -17.18 -7.58 4.61
N LYS A 112 -16.69 -8.47 3.74
CA LYS A 112 -17.32 -9.34 2.71
C LYS A 112 -18.51 -8.89 1.83
N ILE A 113 -19.14 -7.73 1.98
CA ILE A 113 -20.34 -7.37 1.19
C ILE A 113 -20.08 -6.18 0.26
N GLU A 114 -19.05 -5.38 0.49
CA GLU A 114 -18.94 -4.09 -0.19
C GLU A 114 -17.83 -3.97 -1.23
N TYR A 115 -16.99 -4.98 -1.51
CA TYR A 115 -15.86 -4.80 -2.45
C TYR A 115 -16.26 -4.34 -3.84
N ASP A 116 -17.30 -4.92 -4.43
CA ASP A 116 -17.79 -4.49 -5.73
C ASP A 116 -18.36 -3.08 -5.67
N GLN A 117 -18.96 -2.70 -4.54
CA GLN A 117 -19.46 -1.35 -4.32
C GLN A 117 -18.30 -0.36 -4.16
N THR A 118 -17.31 -0.68 -3.33
CA THR A 118 -16.06 0.07 -3.18
C THR A 118 -15.40 0.25 -4.54
N ILE A 119 -15.23 -0.82 -5.34
CA ILE A 119 -14.64 -0.73 -6.68
C ILE A 119 -15.47 0.20 -7.58
N ARG A 120 -16.81 0.05 -7.62
CA ARG A 120 -17.70 0.95 -8.38
C ARG A 120 -17.57 2.40 -7.95
N GLU A 121 -17.34 2.67 -6.67
CA GLU A 121 -17.12 4.00 -6.14
C GLU A 121 -15.75 4.55 -6.53
N LEU A 122 -14.68 3.77 -6.37
CA LEU A 122 -13.34 4.17 -6.79
C LEU A 122 -13.27 4.47 -8.29
N LEU A 123 -14.02 3.73 -9.13
CA LEU A 123 -14.11 3.99 -10.57
C LEU A 123 -14.75 5.34 -10.92
N LYS A 124 -15.54 5.94 -10.01
CA LYS A 124 -16.06 7.31 -10.20
C LYS A 124 -14.97 8.36 -10.01
N ILE A 125 -13.90 8.03 -9.29
CA ILE A 125 -12.77 8.92 -9.01
C ILE A 125 -11.65 8.68 -10.03
N GLN A 126 -11.34 7.41 -10.29
CA GLN A 126 -10.25 6.98 -11.15
C GLN A 126 -10.78 6.02 -12.23
N PRO A 127 -11.08 6.51 -13.45
CA PRO A 127 -11.63 5.66 -14.51
C PRO A 127 -10.60 4.67 -15.08
N THR A 128 -9.29 4.93 -14.92
CA THR A 128 -8.23 4.06 -15.43
C THR A 128 -7.98 2.88 -14.49
N LEU A 129 -8.41 1.68 -14.89
CA LEU A 129 -8.34 0.45 -14.08
C LEU A 129 -6.94 0.16 -13.53
N ASN A 130 -5.90 0.36 -14.35
CA ASN A 130 -4.51 0.13 -13.96
C ASN A 130 -4.01 1.08 -12.86
N ASN A 131 -4.75 2.15 -12.57
CA ASN A 131 -4.46 3.13 -11.55
C ASN A 131 -5.29 2.93 -10.28
N ILE A 132 -6.09 1.86 -10.19
CA ILE A 132 -6.73 1.42 -8.94
C ILE A 132 -6.03 0.15 -8.46
N TRP A 133 -5.34 0.26 -7.32
CA TRP A 133 -4.60 -0.82 -6.70
C TRP A 133 -5.31 -1.23 -5.42
N LEU A 134 -5.58 -2.52 -5.30
CA LEU A 134 -6.25 -3.10 -4.15
C LEU A 134 -5.21 -3.78 -3.26
N VAL A 135 -5.33 -3.60 -1.95
CA VAL A 135 -4.53 -4.30 -0.95
C VAL A 135 -5.46 -5.19 -0.12
N SER A 136 -5.15 -6.48 -0.08
CA SER A 136 -5.95 -7.50 0.59
C SER A 136 -5.06 -8.53 1.30
N TYR A 137 -5.63 -9.26 2.26
CA TYR A 137 -4.87 -10.33 2.92
C TYR A 137 -4.66 -11.55 2.00
N TYR A 138 -5.72 -11.96 1.29
CA TYR A 138 -5.70 -13.02 0.29
C TYR A 138 -5.90 -12.46 -1.13
N PRO A 139 -5.52 -13.18 -2.20
CA PRO A 139 -5.77 -12.76 -3.57
C PRO A 139 -7.26 -12.58 -3.85
N MET A 140 -7.63 -11.44 -4.42
CA MET A 140 -9.03 -11.14 -4.75
C MET A 140 -9.34 -11.46 -6.22
N VAL A 141 -10.49 -12.07 -6.44
CA VAL A 141 -11.11 -12.17 -7.76
C VAL A 141 -12.11 -11.04 -7.85
N THR A 142 -11.90 -10.15 -8.82
CA THR A 142 -12.74 -8.98 -9.06
C THR A 142 -13.37 -9.09 -10.45
N MET A 143 -14.50 -8.41 -10.68
CA MET A 143 -15.17 -8.41 -11.99
C MET A 143 -14.35 -7.74 -13.10
N VAL A 144 -13.42 -6.87 -12.72
CA VAL A 144 -12.52 -6.13 -13.61
C VAL A 144 -11.07 -6.40 -13.21
N PRO A 145 -10.11 -6.48 -14.15
CA PRO A 145 -8.74 -6.88 -13.85
C PRO A 145 -7.96 -5.75 -13.15
N LEU A 146 -8.18 -5.59 -11.83
CA LEU A 146 -7.46 -4.62 -10.99
C LEU A 146 -6.17 -5.21 -10.44
N LYS A 147 -5.16 -4.35 -10.25
CA LYS A 147 -3.91 -4.73 -9.62
C LYS A 147 -4.15 -5.05 -8.15
N ASN A 148 -3.70 -6.24 -7.71
CA ASN A 148 -3.90 -6.73 -6.35
C ASN A 148 -2.55 -6.93 -5.66
N PHE A 149 -2.37 -6.27 -4.52
CA PHE A 149 -1.25 -6.46 -3.61
C PHE A 149 -1.71 -7.29 -2.42
N VAL A 150 -1.10 -8.47 -2.25
CA VAL A 150 -1.54 -9.48 -1.29
C VAL A 150 -0.53 -9.57 -0.15
N ILE A 151 -1.01 -9.50 1.08
CA ILE A 151 -0.15 -9.58 2.28
C ILE A 151 0.37 -11.01 2.48
N ASP A 152 -0.51 -12.01 2.39
CA ASP A 152 -0.11 -13.42 2.38
C ASP A 152 0.48 -13.79 1.01
N GLY A 153 1.77 -13.51 0.82
CA GLY A 153 2.49 -13.80 -0.42
C GLY A 153 2.56 -15.29 -0.77
N GLU A 154 2.45 -16.19 0.21
CA GLU A 154 2.51 -17.65 -0.03
C GLU A 154 1.25 -18.16 -0.75
N SER A 155 0.13 -17.44 -0.61
CA SER A 155 -1.12 -17.75 -1.29
C SER A 155 -1.12 -17.40 -2.80
N ILE A 156 -0.07 -16.75 -3.32
CA ILE A 156 0.03 -16.34 -4.72
C ILE A 156 0.45 -17.53 -5.59
N LYS A 157 -0.52 -18.19 -6.24
CA LYS A 157 -0.28 -19.40 -7.04
C LYS A 157 0.06 -19.19 -8.51
N ASN A 158 -0.28 -18.03 -9.11
CA ASN A 158 0.05 -17.58 -10.49
C ASN A 158 -0.89 -16.41 -10.87
N LYS A 159 -0.35 -15.29 -11.40
CA LYS A 159 -1.01 -14.28 -12.29
C LYS A 159 -0.22 -12.96 -12.38
N ASP A 160 -0.23 -12.32 -13.56
CA ASP A 160 0.37 -10.99 -13.82
C ASP A 160 -0.24 -9.84 -12.98
N ILE A 161 -1.50 -10.01 -12.53
CA ILE A 161 -2.28 -8.98 -11.82
C ILE A 161 -2.22 -9.07 -10.29
N VAL A 162 -1.60 -10.12 -9.74
CA VAL A 162 -1.47 -10.34 -8.29
C VAL A 162 0.01 -10.28 -7.92
N GLN A 163 0.35 -9.43 -6.96
CA GLN A 163 1.71 -9.25 -6.48
C GLN A 163 1.76 -9.29 -4.96
N PRO A 164 2.90 -9.66 -4.36
CA PRO A 164 3.05 -9.54 -2.92
C PRO A 164 3.07 -8.06 -2.51
N PHE A 165 2.45 -7.75 -1.37
CA PHE A 165 2.41 -6.40 -0.81
C PHE A 165 3.80 -5.80 -0.59
N SER A 166 4.81 -6.64 -0.35
CA SER A 166 6.21 -6.21 -0.23
C SER A 166 6.73 -5.44 -1.45
N LYS A 167 6.15 -5.63 -2.64
CA LYS A 167 6.55 -4.90 -3.86
C LYS A 167 5.88 -3.55 -4.04
N VAL A 168 4.94 -3.17 -3.17
CA VAL A 168 4.10 -1.97 -3.38
C VAL A 168 4.92 -0.69 -3.53
N LEU A 169 6.00 -0.50 -2.76
CA LEU A 169 6.80 0.73 -2.82
C LEU A 169 7.62 0.83 -4.12
N ILE A 170 8.11 -0.30 -4.64
CA ILE A 170 8.79 -0.37 -5.94
C ILE A 170 7.80 0.06 -7.04
N GLU A 171 6.60 -0.51 -7.02
CA GLU A 171 5.56 -0.21 -7.99
C GLU A 171 5.11 1.25 -7.94
N ILE A 172 5.00 1.83 -6.74
CA ILE A 172 4.75 3.27 -6.57
C ILE A 172 5.85 4.11 -7.22
N ASN A 173 7.11 3.74 -7.01
CA ASN A 173 8.25 4.45 -7.62
C ASN A 173 8.19 4.38 -9.16
N ASP A 174 8.00 3.18 -9.71
CA ASP A 174 7.92 2.94 -11.16
C ASP A 174 6.74 3.70 -11.79
N PHE A 175 5.61 3.79 -11.09
CA PHE A 175 4.47 4.61 -11.52
C PHE A 175 4.83 6.10 -11.61
N LEU A 176 5.47 6.65 -10.57
CA LEU A 176 5.86 8.06 -10.54
C LEU A 176 6.91 8.39 -11.63
N ASP A 177 7.83 7.47 -11.92
CA ASP A 177 8.80 7.62 -13.01
C ASP A 177 8.14 7.62 -14.37
N ARG A 178 7.29 6.62 -14.64
CA ARG A 178 6.57 6.50 -15.92
C ARG A 178 5.65 7.68 -16.20
N THR A 179 5.11 8.32 -15.16
CA THR A 179 4.24 9.51 -15.28
C THR A 179 5.02 10.83 -15.35
N ASN A 180 6.36 10.75 -15.30
CA ASN A 180 7.28 11.88 -15.25
C ASN A 180 6.91 12.86 -14.13
N TYR A 181 6.66 12.34 -12.92
CA TYR A 181 6.39 13.18 -11.77
C TYR A 181 7.63 14.01 -11.41
N THR A 182 7.48 15.33 -11.35
CA THR A 182 8.60 16.27 -11.13
C THR A 182 8.75 16.77 -9.69
N GLY A 183 7.88 16.34 -8.77
CA GLY A 183 7.99 16.72 -7.37
C GLY A 183 9.12 15.97 -6.66
N PHE A 184 9.63 16.56 -5.59
CA PHE A 184 10.74 16.01 -4.83
C PHE A 184 10.37 14.71 -4.11
N ARG A 185 11.26 13.72 -4.19
CA ARG A 185 11.22 12.45 -3.44
C ARG A 185 12.65 11.92 -3.24
N ILE A 186 12.85 11.05 -2.24
CA ILE A 186 14.18 10.52 -1.86
C ILE A 186 14.46 9.15 -2.50
N ILE A 187 13.52 8.60 -3.28
CA ILE A 187 13.59 7.29 -3.93
C ILE A 187 13.73 7.39 -5.45
#